data_AF-D0LJB2-F1
#
_entry.id   AF-D0LJB2-F1
#
_cell.length_a   1.000
_cell.length_b   1.000
_cell.length_c   1.000
_cell.angle_alpha   90.00
_cell.angle_beta   90.00
_cell.angle_gamma   90.00
#
_symmetry.space_group_name_H-M   'P 1'
#
loop_
_entity.id
_entity.type
_entity.pdbx_description
1 polymer ?
#
loop_
_entity_poly.entity_id
_entity_poly.type
_entity_poly.pdbx_seq_one_letter_code
_entity_poly.pdbx_strand_id
1 'polypeptide(L)'
;MASETHTERDEQAHGHHHIGHVLPMKILVGVFVALLCLTVITVLAAQVHFGSKAANLAIAMLIATVKASLVVLYFMHIRYDRLFHTVLFLSGVLAAALFVGFALMDRGQYEDTVIWDEARPPMIAPRSP
;
A
#
# COMPACT_ATOMS: atom_id res chain seq x y z
N MET A 1 25.14 -37.60 -61.65
CA MET A 1 25.71 -38.11 -60.39
C MET A 1 27.08 -37.48 -60.20
N ALA A 2 27.11 -36.26 -59.66
CA ALA A 2 28.34 -35.56 -59.24
C ALA A 2 27.95 -34.37 -58.34
N SER A 3 28.49 -34.39 -57.14
CA SER A 3 28.74 -33.29 -56.21
C SER A 3 27.55 -32.49 -55.66
N GLU A 4 27.02 -32.97 -54.53
CA GLU A 4 26.53 -32.10 -53.47
C GLU A 4 27.71 -31.33 -52.87
N THR A 5 27.69 -30.00 -52.90
CA THR A 5 28.40 -29.12 -51.94
C THR A 5 27.92 -27.69 -52.14
N HIS A 6 26.84 -27.29 -51.48
CA HIS A 6 26.67 -25.90 -51.03
C HIS A 6 26.04 -25.97 -49.63
N THR A 7 26.90 -26.34 -48.68
CA THR A 7 26.74 -26.05 -47.26
C THR A 7 26.95 -24.55 -47.09
N GLU A 8 25.89 -23.77 -47.30
CA GLU A 8 25.83 -22.42 -46.74
C GLU A 8 25.09 -22.50 -45.41
N ARG A 9 25.91 -22.38 -44.38
CA ARG A 9 25.59 -22.41 -42.96
C ARG A 9 24.86 -21.11 -42.62
N ASP A 10 23.55 -21.05 -42.83
CA ASP A 10 22.70 -20.03 -42.21
C ASP A 10 22.39 -20.41 -40.75
N GLU A 11 23.45 -20.48 -39.94
CA GLU A 11 23.37 -20.52 -38.47
C GLU A 11 23.64 -19.13 -37.89
N GLN A 12 22.91 -18.12 -38.37
CA GLN A 12 22.95 -16.77 -37.81
C GLN A 12 21.53 -16.23 -37.60
N ALA A 13 20.99 -16.51 -36.43
CA ALA A 13 20.42 -15.48 -35.56
C ALA A 13 20.05 -16.13 -34.23
N HIS A 14 20.99 -16.04 -33.28
CA HIS A 14 20.73 -16.20 -31.86
C HIS A 14 19.59 -15.28 -31.43
N GLY A 15 18.35 -15.77 -31.51
CA GLY A 15 17.17 -15.16 -30.92
C GLY A 15 17.20 -15.28 -29.41
N HIS A 16 18.15 -14.63 -28.74
CA HIS A 16 18.08 -14.35 -27.30
C HIS A 16 17.04 -13.24 -27.09
N HIS A 17 15.77 -13.57 -27.32
CA HIS A 17 14.65 -12.79 -26.84
C HIS A 17 14.60 -12.89 -25.30
N HIS A 18 15.46 -12.13 -24.61
CA HIS A 18 15.28 -11.79 -23.20
C HIS A 18 14.11 -10.80 -23.07
N ILE A 19 12.91 -11.22 -23.50
CA ILE A 19 11.66 -10.52 -23.23
C ILE A 19 11.31 -10.82 -21.78
N GLY A 20 11.77 -9.96 -20.89
CA GLY A 20 11.54 -10.10 -19.47
C GLY A 20 12.64 -9.41 -18.68
N HIS A 21 12.82 -8.10 -18.85
CA HIS A 21 13.48 -7.30 -17.83
C HIS A 21 12.50 -7.09 -16.65
N VAL A 22 12.03 -8.22 -16.10
CA VAL A 22 11.38 -8.27 -14.78
C VAL A 22 12.38 -7.70 -13.79
N LEU A 23 11.92 -6.76 -12.95
CA LEU A 23 12.83 -6.08 -12.02
C LEU A 23 13.71 -7.11 -11.30
N PRO A 24 15.01 -6.82 -11.12
CA PRO A 24 15.91 -7.75 -10.48
C PRO A 24 15.35 -8.15 -9.13
N MET A 25 15.15 -9.46 -8.92
CA MET A 25 14.63 -10.06 -7.67
C MET A 25 15.28 -9.49 -6.41
N LYS A 26 16.55 -9.05 -6.52
CA LYS A 26 17.33 -8.40 -5.46
C LYS A 26 16.65 -7.13 -4.92
N ILE A 27 16.02 -6.33 -5.78
CA ILE A 27 15.31 -5.11 -5.36
C ILE A 27 14.01 -5.47 -4.64
N LEU A 28 13.25 -6.45 -5.15
CA LEU A 28 12.02 -6.90 -4.48
C LEU A 28 12.31 -7.44 -3.08
N VAL A 29 13.36 -8.26 -2.93
CA VAL A 29 13.77 -8.81 -1.64
C VAL A 29 14.26 -7.70 -0.70
N GLY A 30 15.03 -6.73 -1.20
CA GLY A 30 15.47 -5.58 -0.39
C GLY A 30 14.30 -4.75 0.16
N VAL A 31 13.29 -4.47 -0.68
CA VAL A 31 12.08 -3.74 -0.26
C VAL A 31 11.24 -4.58 0.69
N PHE A 32 11.12 -5.89 0.45
CA PHE A 32 10.43 -6.80 1.36
C PHE A 32 11.03 -6.77 2.77
N VAL A 33 12.36 -6.81 2.89
CA VAL A 33 13.04 -6.67 4.19
C VAL A 33 12.80 -5.29 4.79
N ALA A 34 12.88 -4.21 4.00
CA ALA A 34 12.59 -2.87 4.49
C ALA A 34 11.16 -2.73 5.04
N LEU A 35 10.16 -3.31 4.36
CA LEU A 35 8.77 -3.35 4.79
C LEU A 35 8.57 -4.17 6.06
N LEU A 36 9.31 -5.28 6.21
CA LEU A 36 9.28 -6.11 7.39
C LEU A 36 9.84 -5.34 8.59
N CYS A 37 10.99 -4.67 8.43
CA CYS A 37 11.56 -3.79 9.46
C CYS A 37 10.59 -2.67 9.86
N LEU A 38 9.98 -1.99 8.88
CA LEU A 38 9.01 -0.92 9.15
C LEU A 38 7.76 -1.44 9.88
N THR A 39 7.34 -2.67 9.58
CA THR A 39 6.22 -3.32 10.28
C THR A 39 6.57 -3.63 11.73
N VAL A 40 7.77 -4.15 12.01
CA VAL A 40 8.24 -4.35 13.38
C VAL A 40 8.27 -3.03 14.13
N ILE A 41 8.80 -1.96 13.52
CA ILE A 41 8.81 -0.61 14.10
C ILE A 41 7.39 -0.13 14.40
N THR A 42 6.41 -0.41 13.52
CA THR A 42 5.01 -0.03 13.74
C THR A 42 4.41 -0.77 14.94
N VAL A 43 4.68 -2.07 15.07
CA VAL A 43 4.20 -2.86 16.22
C VAL A 43 4.82 -2.37 17.52
N LEU A 44 6.11 -2.00 17.51
CA LEU A 44 6.78 -1.41 18.66
C LEU A 44 6.20 -0.04 19.00
N ALA A 45 5.99 0.82 17.99
CA ALA A 45 5.38 2.13 18.18
C ALA A 45 3.95 2.03 18.72
N ALA A 46 3.19 0.99 18.32
CA ALA A 46 1.84 0.74 18.84
C ALA A 46 1.82 0.28 20.30
N GLN A 47 2.93 -0.24 20.83
CA GLN A 47 3.04 -0.65 22.24
C GLN A 47 3.48 0.51 23.16
N VAL A 48 4.14 1.54 22.60
CA VAL A 48 4.55 2.72 23.35
C VAL A 48 3.37 3.67 23.52
N HIS A 49 3.06 4.05 24.76
CA HIS A 49 1.97 5.00 25.05
C HIS A 49 2.51 6.43 25.11
N PHE A 50 2.33 7.22 24.05
CA PHE A 50 2.76 8.62 23.97
C PHE A 50 1.86 9.63 24.70
N GLY A 51 1.25 9.25 25.82
CA GLY A 51 0.49 10.15 26.71
C GLY A 51 -0.87 10.64 26.21
N SER A 52 -1.06 10.87 24.90
CA SER A 52 -2.35 11.22 24.29
C SER A 52 -2.73 10.20 23.20
N LYS A 53 -3.97 9.68 23.25
CA LYS A 53 -4.48 8.71 22.25
C LYS A 53 -4.38 9.27 20.82
N ALA A 54 -4.59 10.57 20.65
CA ALA A 54 -4.47 11.25 19.36
C ALA A 54 -3.03 11.27 18.83
N ALA A 55 -2.04 11.47 19.70
CA ALA A 55 -0.62 11.49 19.30
C ALA A 55 -0.14 10.10 18.85
N ASN A 56 -0.53 9.04 19.58
CA ASN A 56 -0.25 7.66 19.18
C ASN A 56 -0.84 7.34 17.81
N LEU A 57 -2.09 7.74 17.57
CA LEU A 57 -2.77 7.55 16.29
C LEU A 57 -2.07 8.30 15.15
N ALA A 58 -1.70 9.56 15.37
CA ALA A 58 -1.00 10.37 14.37
C ALA A 58 0.35 9.74 13.97
N ILE A 59 1.14 9.26 14.95
CA ILE A 59 2.41 8.57 14.71
C ILE A 59 2.17 7.26 13.93
N ALA A 60 1.17 6.47 14.33
CA ALA A 60 0.83 5.22 13.65
C ALA A 60 0.42 5.46 12.18
N MET A 61 -0.39 6.49 11.91
CA MET A 61 -0.79 6.89 10.55
C MET A 61 0.38 7.37 9.71
N LEU A 62 1.32 8.10 10.29
CA LEU A 62 2.53 8.55 9.59
C LEU A 62 3.40 7.35 9.17
N ILE A 63 3.67 6.42 10.10
CA ILE A 63 4.46 5.22 9.79
C ILE A 63 3.75 4.34 8.74
N ALA A 64 2.43 4.18 8.87
CA ALA A 64 1.62 3.46 7.89
C ALA A 64 1.69 4.11 6.49
N THR A 65 1.70 5.44 6.41
CA THR A 65 1.82 6.18 5.16
C THR A 65 3.19 5.94 4.50
N VAL A 66 4.28 6.00 5.28
CA VAL A 66 5.64 5.70 4.77
C VAL A 66 5.72 4.27 4.23
N LYS A 67 5.14 3.29 4.95
CA LYS A 67 5.05 1.90 4.49
C LYS A 67 4.31 1.82 3.14
N ALA A 68 3.16 2.47 3.03
CA ALA A 68 2.36 2.49 1.82
C ALA A 68 3.12 3.13 0.65
N SER A 69 3.84 4.22 0.87
CA SER A 69 4.69 4.85 -0.16
C SER A 69 5.79 3.92 -0.66
N LEU A 70 6.44 3.14 0.22
CA LEU A 70 7.44 2.15 -0.18
C LEU A 70 6.81 1.02 -1.02
N VAL A 71 5.64 0.51 -0.61
CA VAL A 71 4.93 -0.51 -1.39
C VAL A 71 4.63 0.02 -2.78
N VAL A 72 4.15 1.24 -2.90
CA VAL A 72 3.71 1.79 -4.19
C VAL A 72 4.87 2.13 -5.10
N LEU A 73 5.94 2.72 -4.56
CA LEU A 73 7.10 3.12 -5.35
C LEU A 73 7.80 1.91 -6.00
N TYR A 74 7.82 0.76 -5.30
CA TYR A 74 8.56 -0.43 -5.70
C TYR A 74 7.70 -1.58 -6.23
N PHE A 75 6.59 -1.93 -5.56
CA PHE A 75 5.72 -3.04 -6.01
C PHE A 75 4.67 -2.60 -7.03
N MET A 76 4.23 -1.34 -6.98
CA MET A 76 3.27 -0.81 -7.97
C MET A 76 3.96 -0.21 -9.20
N HIS A 77 5.27 -0.43 -9.33
CA HIS A 77 6.07 -0.12 -10.51
C HIS A 77 6.18 1.39 -10.86
N ILE A 78 5.80 2.33 -9.98
CA ILE A 78 5.87 3.78 -10.28
C ILE A 78 7.25 4.25 -10.73
N ARG A 79 8.33 3.66 -10.18
CA ARG A 79 9.70 4.02 -10.59
C ARG A 79 10.05 3.59 -12.02
N TYR A 80 9.32 2.64 -12.60
CA TYR A 80 9.62 1.97 -13.87
C TYR A 80 8.47 1.93 -14.89
N ASP A 81 7.23 2.26 -14.53
CA ASP A 81 6.05 2.25 -15.41
C ASP A 81 5.43 3.64 -15.66
N ARG A 82 4.59 3.71 -16.70
CA ARG A 82 3.94 4.90 -17.26
C ARG A 82 3.19 5.72 -16.19
N LEU A 83 3.13 7.04 -16.40
CA LEU A 83 2.45 8.04 -15.55
C LEU A 83 0.99 7.69 -15.14
N PHE A 84 0.31 6.79 -15.86
CA PHE A 84 -1.04 6.34 -15.57
C PHE A 84 -1.21 5.72 -14.18
N HIS A 85 -0.26 4.88 -13.74
CA HIS A 85 -0.29 4.25 -12.41
C HIS A 85 -0.14 5.30 -11.29
N THR A 86 0.70 6.31 -11.52
CA THR A 86 0.91 7.41 -10.58
C THR A 86 -0.36 8.26 -10.42
N VAL A 87 -1.08 8.55 -11.50
CA VAL A 87 -2.32 9.35 -11.44
C VAL A 87 -3.43 8.60 -10.70
N LEU A 88 -3.62 7.31 -10.99
CA LEU A 88 -4.62 6.48 -10.32
C LEU A 88 -4.30 6.26 -8.84
N PHE A 89 -3.02 6.11 -8.51
CA PHE A 89 -2.59 6.02 -7.11
C PHE A 89 -2.78 7.35 -6.37
N LEU A 90 -2.36 8.46 -6.98
CA LEU A 90 -2.48 9.78 -6.37
C LEU A 90 -3.95 10.16 -6.13
N SER A 91 -4.84 9.83 -7.07
CA SER A 91 -6.28 10.04 -6.88
C SER A 91 -6.83 9.16 -5.75
N GLY A 92 -6.38 7.91 -5.63
CA GLY A 92 -6.73 7.01 -4.52
C GLY A 92 -6.23 7.52 -3.16
N VAL A 93 -4.98 8.00 -3.08
CA VAL A 93 -4.43 8.60 -1.85
C VAL A 93 -5.16 9.88 -1.49
N LEU A 94 -5.44 10.75 -2.46
CA LEU A 94 -6.18 11.98 -2.21
C LEU A 94 -7.60 11.68 -1.70
N ALA A 95 -8.29 10.74 -2.34
CA ALA A 95 -9.61 10.28 -1.91
C ALA A 95 -9.57 9.66 -0.51
N ALA A 96 -8.57 8.83 -0.22
CA ALA A 96 -8.38 8.23 1.10
C ALA A 96 -8.08 9.27 2.18
N ALA A 97 -7.21 10.24 1.89
CA ALA A 97 -6.89 11.33 2.81
C ALA A 97 -8.13 12.18 3.12
N LEU A 98 -8.93 12.50 2.10
CA LEU A 98 -10.19 13.21 2.28
C LEU A 98 -11.20 12.40 3.09
N PHE A 99 -11.33 11.10 2.79
CA PHE A 99 -12.21 10.18 3.52
C PHE A 99 -11.82 10.07 4.99
N VAL A 100 -10.53 9.83 5.29
CA VAL A 100 -10.04 9.73 6.67
C VAL A 100 -10.20 11.05 7.41
N GLY A 101 -9.88 12.17 6.78
CA GLY A 101 -10.10 13.50 7.36
C GLY A 101 -11.57 13.74 7.71
N PHE A 102 -12.48 13.42 6.79
CA PHE A 102 -13.92 13.53 7.02
C PHE A 102 -14.40 12.58 8.12
N ALA A 103 -13.94 11.32 8.12
CA ALA A 103 -14.29 10.35 9.15
C ALA A 103 -13.77 10.76 10.54
N LEU A 104 -12.60 11.39 10.65
CA LEU A 104 -12.09 11.89 11.93
C LEU A 104 -12.87 13.12 12.42
N MET A 105 -13.23 14.03 11.51
CA MET A 105 -14.11 15.17 11.81
C MET A 105 -15.47 14.70 12.33
N ASP A 106 -16.05 13.73 11.62
CA ASP A 106 -17.31 13.08 11.95
C ASP A 106 -17.27 12.43 13.34
N ARG A 107 -16.24 11.61 13.61
CA ARG A 107 -15.97 11.03 14.93
C ARG A 107 -15.92 12.08 16.05
N GLY A 108 -15.25 13.20 15.81
CA GLY A 108 -15.15 14.29 16.80
C GLY A 108 -16.48 14.96 17.12
N GLN A 109 -17.44 14.97 16.19
CA GLN A 109 -18.79 15.49 16.46
C GLN A 109 -19.66 14.49 17.25
N TYR A 110 -19.40 13.19 17.11
CA TYR A 110 -20.18 12.16 17.80
C TYR A 110 -19.66 11.82 19.19
N GLU A 111 -18.42 12.15 19.54
CA GLU A 111 -17.90 11.90 20.90
C GLU A 111 -18.76 12.56 22.00
N ASP A 112 -19.30 13.77 21.76
CA ASP A 112 -20.13 14.48 22.74
C ASP A 112 -21.57 13.96 22.84
N THR A 113 -22.07 13.25 21.82
CA THR A 113 -23.46 12.77 21.74
C THR A 113 -23.62 11.29 22.04
N VAL A 114 -22.55 10.50 21.89
CA VAL A 114 -22.53 9.06 22.17
C VAL A 114 -22.14 8.81 23.63
N ILE A 115 -22.97 9.29 24.54
CA ILE A 115 -22.95 8.85 25.94
C ILE A 115 -23.91 7.65 26.00
N TRP A 116 -23.37 6.43 25.91
CA TRP A 116 -24.09 5.25 26.41
C TRP A 116 -24.09 5.37 27.94
N ASP A 117 -25.06 6.14 28.44
CA ASP A 117 -25.31 6.28 29.86
C ASP A 117 -26.04 5.02 30.32
N GLU A 118 -25.34 4.11 30.99
CA GLU A 118 -25.94 2.91 31.60
C GLU A 118 -27.09 3.29 32.56
N ALA A 119 -27.05 4.52 33.12
CA ALA A 119 -28.12 5.05 33.96
C ALA A 119 -29.29 5.69 33.16
N ARG A 120 -29.13 5.93 31.86
CA ARG A 120 -30.17 6.44 30.94
C ARG A 120 -30.07 5.72 29.59
N PRO A 121 -30.54 4.46 29.51
CA PRO A 121 -30.57 3.72 28.25
C PRO A 121 -31.38 4.50 27.21
N PRO A 122 -31.00 4.46 25.92
CA PRO A 122 -31.80 5.08 24.88
C PRO A 122 -33.21 4.49 24.92
N MET A 123 -34.22 5.33 24.74
CA MET A 123 -35.60 4.87 24.58
C MET A 123 -35.69 4.02 23.31
N ILE A 124 -35.49 2.71 23.45
CA ILE A 124 -35.72 1.73 22.40
C ILE A 124 -37.23 1.77 22.13
N ALA A 125 -37.64 2.36 21.01
CA ALA A 125 -39.03 2.30 20.58
C ALA A 125 -39.46 0.83 20.46
N PRO A 126 -40.66 0.44 20.94
CA PRO A 126 -41.13 -0.94 20.86
C PRO A 126 -41.01 -1.45 19.43
N ARG A 127 -40.35 -2.60 19.25
CA ARG A 127 -40.31 -3.29 17.96
C ARG A 127 -41.75 -3.69 17.65
N SER A 128 -42.38 -3.00 16.70
CA SER A 128 -43.70 -3.39 16.19
C SER A 128 -43.61 -4.82 15.65
N PRO A 129 -44.62 -5.67 15.91
CA PRO A 129 -44.62 -7.09 15.56
C PRO A 129 -44.58 -7.35 14.05
#